data_AF-A0A962U5G3-F1
#
_entry.id   AF-A0A962U5G3-F1
#
_cell.length_a   1.000
_cell.length_b   1.000
_cell.length_c   1.000
_cell.angle_alpha   90.00
_cell.angle_beta   90.00
_cell.angle_gamma   90.00
#
_symmetry.space_group_name_H-M   'P 1'
#
loop_
_entity.id
_entity.type
_entity.pdbx_description
1 polymer ?
#
loop_
_entity_poly.entity_id
_entity_poly.type
_entity_poly.pdbx_seq_one_letter_code
_entity_poly.pdbx_strand_id
1 'polypeptide(L)'
;MSEVPAPIHLEMGYTTDEFASVLPLAMRDWRVTGRSPGWTVIDGDGEMLAEITIAPRPERALGALRLPVLQVQIRFHTTLVAKAAELQRRFERGFQRGGG
;
A
#
# COMPACT_ATOMS: atom_id res chain seq x y z
N MET A 1 -15.59 21.53 -7.08
CA MET A 1 -15.25 21.01 -5.73
C MET A 1 -14.32 19.84 -5.94
N SER A 2 -13.06 19.92 -5.50
CA SER A 2 -12.13 18.79 -5.60
C SER A 2 -12.34 17.90 -4.38
N GLU A 3 -12.81 16.68 -4.60
CA GLU A 3 -13.06 15.69 -3.54
C GLU A 3 -11.83 14.80 -3.37
N VAL A 4 -11.58 14.36 -2.13
CA VAL A 4 -10.55 13.35 -1.86
C VAL A 4 -11.02 12.01 -2.42
N PRO A 5 -10.19 11.28 -3.19
CA PRO A 5 -10.57 9.97 -3.72
C PRO A 5 -10.95 8.97 -2.62
N ALA A 6 -11.91 8.09 -2.93
CA ALA A 6 -12.35 7.06 -2.00
C ALA A 6 -11.20 6.11 -1.61
N PRO A 7 -11.20 5.57 -0.37
CA PRO A 7 -10.21 4.58 0.04
C PRO A 7 -10.28 3.32 -0.82
N ILE A 8 -9.12 2.73 -1.10
CA ILE A 8 -9.02 1.44 -1.79
C ILE A 8 -8.66 0.33 -0.81
N HIS A 9 -9.19 -0.86 -1.07
CA HIS A 9 -8.95 -2.07 -0.29
C HIS A 9 -8.41 -3.16 -1.19
N LEU A 10 -7.35 -3.82 -0.74
CA LEU A 10 -6.64 -4.85 -1.49
C LEU A 10 -6.42 -6.06 -0.58
N GLU A 11 -6.37 -7.22 -1.21
CA GLU A 11 -5.91 -8.45 -0.57
C GLU A 11 -4.63 -8.90 -1.29
N MET A 12 -3.59 -9.19 -0.53
CA MET A 12 -2.25 -9.42 -1.06
C MET A 12 -1.64 -10.69 -0.47
N GLY A 13 -0.96 -11.47 -1.32
CA GLY A 13 -0.24 -12.68 -0.94
C GLY A 13 1.11 -12.39 -0.28
N TYR A 14 1.14 -11.50 0.71
CA TYR A 14 2.35 -11.04 1.38
C TYR A 14 2.23 -11.28 2.89
N THR A 15 3.36 -11.51 3.55
CA THR A 15 3.48 -11.35 5.00
C THR A 15 3.63 -9.87 5.35
N THR A 16 3.42 -9.53 6.64
CA THR A 16 3.66 -8.19 7.18
C THR A 16 5.09 -7.70 6.90
N ASP A 17 6.08 -8.58 7.02
CA ASP A 17 7.50 -8.21 6.91
C ASP A 17 7.93 -8.01 5.45
N GLU A 18 7.45 -8.85 4.53
CA GLU A 18 7.65 -8.63 3.10
C GLU A 18 7.00 -7.32 2.67
N PHE A 19 5.78 -7.04 3.14
CA PHE A 19 5.11 -5.78 2.85
C PHE A 19 5.92 -4.57 3.34
N ALA A 20 6.38 -4.61 4.60
CA ALA A 20 7.19 -3.55 5.20
C ALA A 20 8.51 -3.31 4.44
N SER A 21 9.09 -4.36 3.86
CA SER A 21 10.32 -4.29 3.09
C SER A 21 10.11 -3.73 1.68
N VAL A 22 8.99 -4.07 1.03
CA VAL A 22 8.68 -3.65 -0.35
C VAL A 22 8.13 -2.23 -0.40
N LEU A 23 7.32 -1.81 0.58
CA LEU A 23 6.61 -0.52 0.52
C LEU A 23 7.55 0.69 0.29
N PRO A 24 8.67 0.86 1.01
CA PRO A 24 9.59 1.98 0.75
C PRO A 24 10.20 1.95 -0.66
N LEU A 25 10.46 0.76 -1.20
CA LEU A 25 11.01 0.59 -2.55
C LEU A 25 9.96 0.90 -3.63
N ALA A 26 8.70 0.51 -3.41
CA ALA A 26 7.57 0.81 -4.29
C ALA A 26 7.30 2.31 -4.38
N MET A 27 7.53 3.03 -3.28
CA MET A 27 7.23 4.46 -3.12
C MET A 27 8.45 5.37 -3.23
N ARG A 28 9.58 4.89 -3.78
CA ARG A 28 10.92 5.53 -3.67
C ARG A 28 11.05 7.04 -3.97
N ASP A 29 10.14 7.64 -4.75
CA ASP A 29 10.21 9.10 -5.01
C ASP A 29 9.44 9.93 -3.95
N TRP A 30 8.87 9.26 -2.95
CA TRP A 30 8.17 9.84 -1.83
C TRP A 30 8.72 9.30 -0.52
N ARG A 31 8.59 10.11 0.52
CA ARG A 31 8.98 9.71 1.86
C ARG A 31 7.90 8.82 2.45
N VAL A 32 8.27 7.58 2.76
CA VAL A 32 7.45 6.66 3.56
C VAL A 32 7.90 6.75 5.02
N THR A 33 6.96 7.00 5.92
CA THR A 33 7.18 6.97 7.38
C THR A 33 6.21 6.01 8.05
N GLY A 34 6.53 5.58 9.27
CA GLY A 34 5.70 4.63 10.02
C GLY A 34 6.25 3.20 10.00
N ARG A 35 5.45 2.27 10.53
CA ARG A 35 5.75 0.85 10.66
C ARG A 35 4.45 0.08 10.80
N SER A 36 4.50 -1.25 10.65
CA SER A 36 3.33 -2.09 10.84
C SER A 36 2.56 -1.74 12.15
N PRO A 37 1.23 -1.55 12.07
CA PRO A 37 0.35 -1.85 10.93
C PRO A 37 0.10 -0.66 9.99
N GLY A 38 0.82 0.46 10.08
CA GLY A 38 0.48 1.69 9.36
C GLY A 38 1.65 2.56 8.91
N TRP A 39 1.52 3.12 7.70
CA TRP A 39 2.48 4.02 7.08
C TRP A 39 1.81 5.27 6.52
N THR A 40 2.61 6.31 6.38
CA THR A 40 2.23 7.55 5.71
C THR A 40 3.14 7.78 4.52
N VAL A 41 2.56 8.20 3.39
CA VAL A 41 3.29 8.59 2.18
C VAL A 41 3.22 10.11 2.03
N ILE A 42 4.38 10.75 2.04
CA ILE A 42 4.54 12.21 1.99
C ILE A 42 5.36 12.56 0.75
N ASP A 43 4.91 13.55 -0.02
CA ASP A 43 5.64 14.00 -1.20
C ASP A 43 6.84 14.91 -0.90
N GLY A 44 7.50 15.40 -1.95
CA GLY A 44 8.68 16.28 -1.83
C GLY A 44 8.38 17.66 -1.24
N ASP A 45 7.12 18.10 -1.30
CA ASP A 45 6.67 19.39 -0.76
C ASP A 45 6.17 19.27 0.70
N GLY A 46 6.13 18.05 1.24
CA GLY A 46 5.63 17.77 2.59
C GLY A 46 4.12 17.52 2.66
N GLU A 47 3.43 17.42 1.52
CA GLU A 47 2.00 17.08 1.48
C GLU A 47 1.81 15.59 1.82
N MET A 48 0.91 15.31 2.76
CA MET A 48 0.48 13.95 3.03
C MET A 48 -0.41 13.45 1.89
N LEU A 49 0.06 12.47 1.13
CA LEU A 49 -0.68 11.93 -0.01
C LEU A 49 -1.66 10.84 0.42
N ALA A 50 -1.21 9.92 1.28
CA ALA A 50 -2.00 8.79 1.74
C ALA A 50 -1.52 8.21 3.07
N GLU A 51 -2.42 7.52 3.74
CA GLU A 51 -2.14 6.54 4.79
C GLU A 51 -2.37 5.14 4.25
N ILE A 52 -1.49 4.21 4.61
CA ILE A 52 -1.57 2.80 4.24
C ILE A 52 -1.64 1.99 5.52
N THR A 53 -2.67 1.18 5.70
CA THR A 53 -2.81 0.27 6.83
C THR A 53 -2.91 -1.18 6.37
N ILE A 54 -2.39 -2.10 7.18
CA ILE A 54 -2.40 -3.53 6.89
C ILE A 54 -2.98 -4.34 8.05
N ALA A 55 -3.57 -5.48 7.73
CA ALA A 55 -4.06 -6.45 8.69
C ALA A 55 -3.85 -7.88 8.14
N PRO A 56 -3.08 -8.73 8.84
CA PRO A 56 -3.01 -10.16 8.52
C PRO A 56 -4.39 -10.80 8.59
N ARG A 57 -4.67 -11.68 7.64
CA ARG A 57 -5.89 -12.51 7.58
C ARG A 57 -5.51 -13.98 7.69
N PRO A 58 -6.48 -14.86 8.05
CA PRO A 58 -6.24 -16.29 8.03
C PRO A 58 -5.69 -16.72 6.67
N GLU A 59 -4.65 -17.56 6.69
CA GLU A 59 -4.02 -18.06 5.47
C GLU A 59 -5.02 -18.76 4.56
N ARG A 60 -4.82 -18.61 3.24
CA ARG A 60 -5.61 -19.34 2.26
C ARG A 60 -5.00 -20.74 2.08
N ALA A 61 -5.78 -21.76 2.40
CA ALA A 61 -5.40 -23.15 2.19
C ALA A 61 -5.80 -23.61 0.78
N LEU A 62 -4.83 -24.13 0.02
CA LEU A 62 -5.04 -24.80 -1.27
C LEU A 62 -4.43 -26.21 -1.17
N GLY A 63 -5.21 -27.16 -0.65
CA GLY A 63 -4.70 -28.48 -0.27
C GLY A 63 -3.65 -28.38 0.85
N ALA A 64 -2.44 -28.86 0.59
CA ALA A 64 -1.32 -28.75 1.54
C ALA A 64 -0.63 -27.37 1.53
N LEU A 65 -0.84 -26.56 0.47
CA LEU A 65 -0.26 -25.22 0.38
C LEU A 65 -0.97 -24.25 1.34
N ARG A 66 -0.20 -23.35 1.94
CA ARG A 66 -0.68 -22.23 2.75
C ARG A 66 -0.12 -20.95 2.17
N LEU A 67 -1.02 -20.04 1.80
CA LEU A 67 -0.65 -18.73 1.27
C LEU A 67 -0.97 -17.65 2.30
N PRO A 68 -0.01 -16.75 2.60
CA PRO A 68 -0.29 -15.60 3.45
C PRO A 68 -1.35 -14.73 2.79
N VAL A 69 -2.18 -14.09 3.62
CA VAL A 69 -3.20 -13.15 3.16
C VAL A 69 -3.08 -11.89 4.01
N LEU A 70 -2.79 -10.78 3.35
CA LEU A 70 -2.70 -9.47 3.97
C LEU A 70 -3.77 -8.57 3.38
N GLN A 71 -4.66 -8.08 4.23
CA GLN A 71 -5.55 -7.00 3.84
C GLN A 71 -4.79 -5.68 3.91
N VAL A 72 -4.90 -4.88 2.86
CA VAL A 72 -4.30 -3.54 2.77
C VAL A 72 -5.39 -2.52 2.48
N GLN A 73 -5.35 -1.39 3.17
CA GLN A 73 -6.20 -0.24 2.90
C GLN A 73 -5.32 0.97 2.61
N ILE A 74 -5.64 1.71 1.54
CA ILE A 74 -5.00 2.98 1.22
C ILE A 74 -6.06 4.08 1.30
N ARG A 75 -5.86 5.01 2.24
CA ARG A 75 -6.69 6.19 2.43
C ARG A 75 -5.96 7.40 1.87
N PHE A 76 -6.52 8.00 0.83
CA PHE A 76 -5.96 9.22 0.24
C PHE A 76 -6.25 10.44 1.12
N HIS A 77 -5.33 11.40 1.10
CA HIS A 77 -5.43 12.68 1.79
C HIS A 77 -5.31 13.87 0.83
N THR A 78 -4.73 13.65 -0.36
CA THR A 78 -4.69 14.67 -1.41
C THR A 78 -6.02 14.78 -2.16
N THR A 79 -6.42 16.00 -2.51
CA THR A 79 -7.54 16.27 -3.43
C THR A 79 -7.10 16.28 -4.91
N LEU A 80 -5.79 16.17 -5.16
CA LEU A 80 -5.23 16.11 -6.50
C LEU A 80 -5.34 14.69 -7.05
N VAL A 81 -6.35 14.47 -7.88
CA VAL A 81 -6.64 13.17 -8.51
C VAL A 81 -5.41 12.57 -9.21
N ALA A 82 -4.58 13.41 -9.86
CA ALA A 82 -3.36 12.97 -10.51
C ALA A 82 -2.32 12.39 -9.53
N LYS A 83 -2.15 12.99 -8.33
CA LYS A 83 -1.24 12.47 -7.30
C LYS A 83 -1.75 11.16 -6.71
N ALA A 84 -3.05 11.06 -6.45
CA ALA A 84 -3.67 9.82 -5.97
C ALA A 84 -3.52 8.67 -7.00
N ALA A 85 -3.81 8.95 -8.28
CA ALA A 85 -3.65 7.98 -9.37
C ALA A 85 -2.19 7.55 -9.56
N GLU A 86 -1.24 8.49 -9.47
CA GLU A 86 0.18 8.17 -9.49
C GLU A 86 0.57 7.25 -8.33
N LEU A 87 0.03 7.51 -7.14
CA LEU A 87 0.32 6.73 -5.93
C LEU A 87 -0.16 5.31 -6.07
N GLN A 88 -1.42 5.14 -6.48
CA GLN A 88 -1.99 3.82 -6.74
C GLN A 88 -1.17 3.06 -7.78
N ARG A 89 -0.84 3.71 -8.91
CA ARG A 89 -0.09 3.06 -10.00
C ARG A 89 1.32 2.63 -9.57
N ARG A 90 1.99 3.41 -8.71
CA ARG A 90 3.28 3.03 -8.14
C ARG A 90 3.16 1.86 -7.18
N PHE A 91 2.11 1.89 -6.34
CA PHE A 91 1.83 0.83 -5.39
C PHE A 91 1.63 -0.50 -6.14
N GLU A 92 0.74 -0.52 -7.13
CA GLU A 92 0.49 -1.68 -7.98
C GLU A 92 1.77 -2.21 -8.64
N ARG A 93 2.56 -1.33 -9.27
CA ARG A 93 3.81 -1.74 -9.93
C ARG A 93 4.87 -2.28 -8.96
N GLY A 94 4.98 -1.72 -7.75
CA GLY A 94 5.95 -2.15 -6.77
C GLY A 94 5.64 -3.55 -6.24
N PHE A 95 4.37 -3.82 -5.97
CA PHE A 95 3.91 -5.09 -5.40
C PHE A 95 3.60 -6.18 -6.44
N GLN A 96 3.48 -5.85 -7.72
CA GLN A 96 3.43 -6.84 -8.82
C GLN A 96 4.75 -7.61 -9.01
N ARG A 97 5.90 -7.06 -8.57
CA ARG A 97 7.23 -7.66 -8.83
C ARG A 97 7.68 -8.71 -7.80
N GLY A 98 6.93 -8.93 -6.72
CA GLY A 98 7.26 -9.93 -5.69
C GLY A 98 6.62 -11.31 -5.89
N GLY A 99 5.84 -11.50 -6.97
CA GLY A 99 5.31 -12.80 -7.38
C GLY A 99 6.05 -13.33 -8.61
N GLY A 100 7.14 -14.05 -8.38
CA GLY A 100 7.89 -14.81 -9.38
C GLY A 100 8.31 -16.14 -8.80
#